data_AF-A0A7V5KVL5-F1
#
_entry.id   AF-A0A7V5KVL5-F1
#
_cell.length_a   1.000
_cell.length_b   1.000
_cell.length_c   1.000
_cell.angle_alpha   90.00
_cell.angle_beta   90.00
_cell.angle_gamma   90.00
#
_symmetry.space_group_name_H-M   'P 1'
#
loop_
_entity.id
_entity.type
_entity.pdbx_description
1 polymer ?
#
loop_
_entity_poly.entity_id
_entity_poly.type
_entity_poly.pdbx_seq_one_letter_code
_entity_poly.pdbx_strand_id
1 'polypeptide(L)'
;MNPVLTVPFLTEPLYIDFLSTVEPHIDCLQFSLPGTRALDSRIRLESLDMHRQLTAGLSRLRGPKKYALLNSRFYPPSLLTEKDGLTQVIAALDGFADKGLLDGIVYSDQYLLQKLSDEAPDLAATLEAVPGVNCMLDSFDKIDARLSYISDTRFKLPGKILLDRSLNRDLDTLAHVVRLIRKRLPAMKIEVLANEGCLYRCPFKLSHDAYIALANVEGRDTTFQLNHDLGCIRLLGKEPHRILRSPFIRPENIELYLCHVDTVKLCGRTLGGDFLQQVIHAYLARKHEGNLLDLLDAAHWLSDHLYVDNSMISHDFADMLSLCDGKCERCGFCRELFQAITRPLPLTIRDNRAAVD
;
A
#
# COMPACT_ATOMS: atom_id res chain seq x y z
N MET A 1 8.25 16.92 -12.76
CA MET A 1 8.86 15.63 -13.18
C MET A 1 7.75 14.59 -13.35
N ASN A 2 7.96 13.52 -14.14
CA ASN A 2 7.01 12.39 -14.16
C ASN A 2 7.23 11.55 -12.91
N PRO A 3 6.16 11.13 -12.20
CA PRO A 3 6.33 10.31 -10.99
C PRO A 3 6.89 8.94 -11.36
N VAL A 4 7.75 8.41 -10.50
CA VAL A 4 8.20 7.02 -10.53
C VAL A 4 7.40 6.23 -9.51
N LEU A 5 6.85 5.09 -9.91
CA LEU A 5 5.81 4.40 -9.17
C LEU A 5 6.30 3.08 -8.55
N THR A 6 5.78 2.78 -7.36
CA THR A 6 5.75 1.44 -6.79
C THR A 6 4.34 0.89 -6.93
N VAL A 7 4.20 -0.23 -7.64
CA VAL A 7 2.88 -0.78 -7.98
C VAL A 7 2.70 -2.22 -7.50
N PRO A 8 1.50 -2.63 -7.10
CA PRO A 8 1.21 -4.03 -6.86
C PRO A 8 1.29 -4.82 -8.16
N PHE A 9 1.83 -6.03 -8.10
CA PHE A 9 1.87 -6.94 -9.24
C PHE A 9 0.75 -7.99 -9.13
N LEU A 10 0.07 -8.22 -10.24
CA LEU A 10 -0.97 -9.24 -10.44
C LEU A 10 -0.65 -10.07 -11.68
N THR A 11 -1.15 -11.29 -11.73
CA THR A 11 -0.86 -12.24 -12.82
C THR A 11 -1.80 -12.11 -14.03
N GLU A 12 -2.68 -11.11 -14.02
CA GLU A 12 -3.63 -10.84 -15.11
C GLU A 12 -2.88 -10.45 -16.40
N PRO A 13 -3.07 -11.14 -17.53
CA PRO A 13 -2.30 -10.90 -18.75
C PRO A 13 -2.37 -9.46 -19.26
N LEU A 14 -3.57 -8.87 -19.32
CA LEU A 14 -3.77 -7.49 -19.77
C LEU A 14 -3.05 -6.49 -18.88
N TYR A 15 -3.02 -6.74 -17.57
CA TYR A 15 -2.31 -5.89 -16.63
C TYR A 15 -0.79 -6.00 -16.82
N ILE A 16 -0.25 -7.20 -17.05
CA ILE A 16 1.18 -7.38 -17.33
C ILE A 16 1.56 -6.68 -18.63
N ASP A 17 0.74 -6.81 -19.68
CA ASP A 17 0.96 -6.12 -20.96
C ASP A 17 0.98 -4.61 -20.77
N PHE A 18 0.04 -4.06 -19.99
CA PHE A 18 0.03 -2.66 -19.61
C PHE A 18 1.29 -2.26 -18.85
N LEU A 19 1.70 -3.00 -17.82
CA LEU A 19 2.91 -2.70 -17.05
C LEU A 19 4.16 -2.66 -17.92
N SER A 20 4.25 -3.52 -18.95
CA SER A 20 5.36 -3.46 -19.92
C SER A 20 5.38 -2.16 -20.72
N THR A 21 4.23 -1.52 -20.97
CA THR A 21 4.18 -0.23 -21.68
C THR A 21 4.64 0.96 -20.83
N VAL A 22 4.50 0.86 -19.50
CA VAL A 22 4.86 1.91 -18.54
C VAL A 22 6.07 1.57 -17.68
N GLU A 23 6.79 0.48 -18.00
CA GLU A 23 7.94 -0.03 -17.26
C GLU A 23 9.00 1.02 -16.90
N PRO A 24 9.37 1.98 -17.78
CA PRO A 24 10.33 3.04 -17.44
C PRO A 24 9.90 3.95 -16.29
N HIS A 25 8.63 3.96 -15.93
CA HIS A 25 8.05 4.73 -14.84
C HIS A 25 7.82 3.91 -13.57
N ILE A 26 8.28 2.66 -13.51
CA ILE A 26 8.10 1.78 -12.35
C ILE A 26 9.46 1.58 -11.65
N ASP A 27 9.54 1.98 -10.38
CA ASP A 27 10.71 1.70 -9.52
C ASP A 27 10.70 0.26 -9.03
N CYS A 28 9.56 -0.22 -8.53
CA CYS A 28 9.43 -1.60 -8.11
C CYS A 28 8.00 -2.16 -8.21
N LEU A 29 7.95 -3.49 -8.25
CA LEU A 29 6.76 -4.32 -8.19
C LEU A 29 6.68 -5.00 -6.81
N GLN A 30 5.48 -5.05 -6.23
CA GLN A 30 5.22 -5.76 -4.98
C GLN A 30 4.21 -6.87 -5.19
N PHE A 31 4.54 -8.11 -4.84
CA PHE A 31 3.69 -9.28 -5.08
C PHE A 31 3.50 -10.14 -3.83
N SER A 32 2.36 -10.82 -3.75
CA SER A 32 2.13 -11.83 -2.71
C SER A 32 2.98 -13.06 -2.97
N LEU A 33 3.67 -13.54 -1.94
CA LEU A 33 4.39 -14.80 -2.02
C LEU A 33 3.36 -15.97 -2.08
N PRO A 34 3.48 -16.93 -3.02
CA PRO A 34 2.60 -18.09 -3.10
C PRO A 34 2.67 -19.00 -1.87
N GLY A 35 1.59 -19.73 -1.56
CA GLY A 35 1.60 -20.77 -0.52
C GLY A 35 1.77 -20.24 0.90
N THR A 36 1.72 -18.92 1.09
CA THR A 36 2.09 -18.25 2.34
C THR A 36 1.08 -17.17 2.68
N ARG A 37 -0.22 -17.46 2.52
CA ARG A 37 -1.34 -16.54 2.79
C ARG A 37 -1.24 -15.80 4.12
N ALA A 38 -0.76 -16.45 5.18
CA ALA A 38 -0.56 -15.85 6.51
C ALA A 38 0.43 -14.66 6.52
N LEU A 39 1.25 -14.51 5.46
CA LEU A 39 2.30 -13.50 5.37
C LEU A 39 1.86 -12.15 4.83
N ASP A 40 0.72 -12.09 4.14
CA ASP A 40 0.26 -10.88 3.47
C ASP A 40 -0.75 -10.09 4.32
N SER A 41 -0.66 -8.76 4.28
CA SER A 41 -1.61 -7.82 4.91
C SER A 41 -2.97 -7.68 4.20
N ARG A 42 -3.27 -8.53 3.21
CA ARG A 42 -4.57 -8.61 2.52
C ARG A 42 -5.02 -10.07 2.42
N ILE A 43 -6.33 -10.26 2.26
CA ILE A 43 -6.96 -11.58 2.22
C ILE A 43 -6.88 -12.16 0.80
N ARG A 44 -6.66 -13.48 0.70
CA ARG A 44 -6.40 -14.16 -0.58
C ARG A 44 -7.25 -15.42 -0.80
N LEU A 45 -7.57 -15.63 -2.07
CA LEU A 45 -7.88 -16.92 -2.68
C LEU A 45 -6.66 -17.32 -3.52
N GLU A 46 -6.06 -18.48 -3.28
CA GLU A 46 -4.88 -18.95 -4.02
C GLU A 46 -5.27 -19.97 -5.08
N SER A 47 -4.63 -19.91 -6.26
CA SER A 47 -4.73 -20.92 -7.30
C SER A 47 -3.47 -21.81 -7.31
N LEU A 48 -3.62 -23.07 -7.77
CA LEU A 48 -2.52 -24.04 -7.83
C LEU A 48 -1.38 -23.61 -8.77
N ASP A 49 -1.67 -22.78 -9.78
CA ASP A 49 -0.69 -22.31 -10.78
C ASP A 49 -0.02 -20.97 -10.45
N MET A 50 -0.34 -20.37 -9.30
CA MET A 50 0.09 -19.01 -8.93
C MET A 50 1.61 -18.81 -9.03
N HIS A 51 2.42 -19.77 -8.56
CA HIS A 51 3.88 -19.67 -8.61
C HIS A 51 4.41 -19.61 -10.05
N ARG A 52 3.84 -20.43 -10.95
CA ARG A 52 4.22 -20.44 -12.38
C ARG A 52 3.82 -19.13 -13.04
N GLN A 53 2.60 -18.67 -12.79
CA GLN A 53 2.08 -17.41 -13.36
C GLN A 53 2.90 -16.20 -12.90
N LEU A 54 3.21 -16.10 -11.60
CA LEU A 54 4.08 -15.05 -11.07
C LEU A 54 5.47 -15.10 -11.68
N THR A 55 6.10 -16.29 -11.75
CA THR A 55 7.43 -16.45 -12.36
C THR A 55 7.41 -15.94 -13.81
N ALA A 56 6.43 -16.37 -14.61
CA ALA A 56 6.31 -16.00 -16.01
C ALA A 56 6.06 -14.49 -16.18
N GLY A 57 5.15 -13.91 -15.41
CA GLY A 57 4.82 -12.50 -15.48
C GLY A 57 5.94 -11.58 -15.01
N LEU A 58 6.57 -11.88 -13.87
CA LEU A 58 7.70 -11.09 -13.34
C LEU A 58 8.91 -11.13 -14.28
N SER A 59 9.13 -12.24 -14.99
CA SER A 59 10.23 -12.38 -15.96
C SER A 59 10.11 -11.45 -17.17
N ARG A 60 8.90 -10.95 -17.45
CA ARG A 60 8.63 -9.99 -18.53
C ARG A 60 8.98 -8.56 -18.16
N LEU A 61 9.13 -8.24 -16.87
CA LEU A 61 9.36 -6.90 -16.34
C LEU A 61 10.75 -6.85 -15.68
N ARG A 62 11.79 -6.60 -16.48
CA ARG A 62 13.19 -6.75 -16.02
C ARG A 62 13.76 -5.50 -15.37
N GLY A 63 13.26 -4.32 -15.70
CA GLY A 63 13.71 -3.04 -15.16
C GLY A 63 13.39 -2.84 -13.67
N PRO A 64 12.12 -3.01 -13.25
CA PRO A 64 11.74 -2.75 -11.87
C PRO A 64 12.29 -3.78 -10.88
N LYS A 65 12.62 -3.31 -9.68
CA LYS A 65 12.88 -4.18 -8.54
C LYS A 65 11.64 -4.99 -8.16
N LYS A 66 11.82 -6.15 -7.55
CA LYS A 66 10.74 -7.09 -7.21
C LYS A 66 10.81 -7.41 -5.73
N TYR A 67 9.75 -7.08 -5.01
CA TYR A 67 9.66 -7.33 -3.57
C TYR A 67 8.50 -8.26 -3.23
N ALA A 68 8.79 -9.33 -2.49
CA ALA A 68 7.76 -10.20 -1.94
C ALA A 68 7.15 -9.58 -0.67
N LEU A 69 5.84 -9.70 -0.51
CA LEU A 69 5.10 -9.12 0.61
C LEU A 69 5.00 -10.11 1.78
N LEU A 70 5.73 -9.81 2.85
CA LEU A 70 5.71 -10.51 4.15
C LEU A 70 5.31 -9.49 5.24
N ASN A 71 4.24 -8.74 4.96
CA ASN A 71 3.91 -7.49 5.66
C ASN A 71 2.67 -7.60 6.56
N SER A 72 2.21 -8.82 6.87
CA SER A 72 1.20 -9.07 7.90
C SER A 72 1.61 -8.49 9.25
N ARG A 73 0.62 -8.20 10.10
CA ARG A 73 0.85 -7.51 11.39
C ARG A 73 1.49 -8.42 12.43
N PHE A 74 1.13 -9.70 12.43
CA PHE A 74 1.68 -10.72 13.31
C PHE A 74 1.52 -12.09 12.65
N TYR A 75 2.21 -13.08 13.23
CA TYR A 75 2.17 -14.47 12.82
C TYR A 75 1.78 -15.40 13.97
N PRO A 76 1.26 -16.61 13.68
CA PRO A 76 1.14 -17.65 14.70
C PRO A 76 2.49 -17.91 15.34
N PRO A 77 2.58 -18.05 16.68
CA PRO A 77 3.85 -18.32 17.35
C PRO A 77 4.56 -19.56 16.79
N SER A 78 3.82 -20.60 16.38
CA SER A 78 4.38 -21.82 15.78
C SER A 78 5.26 -21.53 14.56
N LEU A 79 4.89 -20.56 13.71
CA LEU A 79 5.69 -20.14 12.56
C LEU A 79 7.10 -19.65 12.97
N LEU A 80 7.21 -19.04 14.14
CA LEU A 80 8.44 -18.41 14.63
C LEU A 80 9.22 -19.28 15.62
N THR A 81 8.54 -20.18 16.33
CA THR A 81 9.16 -21.00 17.39
C THR A 81 9.52 -22.41 16.94
N GLU A 82 8.81 -22.97 15.94
CA GLU A 82 9.12 -24.31 15.45
C GLU A 82 10.33 -24.30 14.53
N LYS A 83 11.13 -25.37 14.58
CA LYS A 83 12.40 -25.48 13.83
C LYS A 83 12.22 -25.42 12.31
N ASP A 84 11.08 -25.91 11.83
CA ASP A 84 10.79 -25.97 10.39
C ASP A 84 9.67 -24.98 10.00
N GLY A 85 9.31 -24.05 10.90
CA GLY A 85 8.18 -23.14 10.74
C GLY A 85 8.27 -22.27 9.48
N LEU A 86 9.48 -21.85 9.07
CA LEU A 86 9.68 -21.03 7.87
C LEU A 86 10.07 -21.82 6.62
N THR A 87 10.13 -23.16 6.65
CA THR A 87 10.61 -23.98 5.52
C THR A 87 9.92 -23.63 4.21
N GLN A 88 8.59 -23.48 4.22
CA GLN A 88 7.82 -23.13 3.02
C GLN A 88 8.08 -21.70 2.56
N VAL A 89 8.29 -20.77 3.50
CA VAL A 89 8.57 -19.36 3.21
C VAL A 89 9.94 -19.23 2.55
N ILE A 90 10.95 -19.87 3.14
CA ILE A 90 12.33 -19.89 2.65
C ILE A 90 12.37 -20.51 1.24
N ALA A 91 11.77 -21.69 1.06
CA ALA A 91 11.74 -22.35 -0.24
C ALA A 91 11.04 -21.52 -1.33
N ALA A 92 9.97 -20.81 -0.97
CA ALA A 92 9.29 -19.91 -1.90
C ALA A 92 10.17 -18.70 -2.27
N LEU A 93 10.83 -18.08 -1.29
CA LEU A 93 11.74 -16.95 -1.53
C LEU A 93 12.95 -17.37 -2.38
N ASP A 94 13.60 -18.49 -2.05
CA ASP A 94 14.71 -19.08 -2.82
C ASP A 94 14.29 -19.31 -4.27
N GLY A 95 13.10 -19.89 -4.50
CA GLY A 95 12.60 -20.18 -5.84
C GLY A 95 12.42 -18.96 -6.75
N PHE A 96 12.28 -17.75 -6.19
CA PHE A 96 12.31 -16.48 -6.93
C PHE A 96 13.71 -15.85 -6.95
N ALA A 97 14.47 -15.93 -5.86
CA ALA A 97 15.83 -15.41 -5.76
C ALA A 97 16.78 -16.09 -6.76
N ASP A 98 16.74 -17.42 -6.87
CA ASP A 98 17.54 -18.23 -7.80
C ASP A 98 17.32 -17.85 -9.28
N LYS A 99 16.16 -17.29 -9.59
CA LYS A 99 15.81 -16.83 -10.95
C LYS A 99 16.12 -15.35 -11.19
N GLY A 100 16.67 -14.65 -10.20
CA GLY A 100 16.86 -13.20 -10.25
C GLY A 100 15.54 -12.42 -10.30
N LEU A 101 14.47 -12.98 -9.72
CA LEU A 101 13.13 -12.38 -9.69
C LEU A 101 12.77 -11.78 -8.32
N LEU A 102 13.73 -11.66 -7.42
CA LEU A 102 13.52 -11.16 -6.06
C LEU A 102 14.71 -10.31 -5.61
N ASP A 103 14.44 -9.04 -5.30
CA ASP A 103 15.43 -8.09 -4.78
C ASP A 103 15.32 -7.92 -3.26
N GLY A 104 14.17 -8.25 -2.69
CA GLY A 104 13.95 -8.15 -1.25
C GLY A 104 12.55 -8.53 -0.80
N ILE A 105 12.27 -8.24 0.47
CA ILE A 105 10.96 -8.41 1.09
C ILE A 105 10.43 -7.09 1.62
N VAL A 106 9.11 -6.92 1.59
CA VAL A 106 8.42 -5.88 2.37
C VAL A 106 7.88 -6.50 3.63
N TYR A 107 8.30 -6.02 4.80
CA TYR A 107 7.95 -6.62 6.08
C TYR A 107 7.31 -5.62 7.06
N SER A 108 6.57 -6.13 8.03
CA SER A 108 5.97 -5.32 9.11
C SER A 108 6.32 -5.81 10.52
N ASP A 109 6.70 -7.08 10.67
CA ASP A 109 7.00 -7.71 11.96
C ASP A 109 8.49 -8.07 12.04
N GLN A 110 9.16 -7.53 13.07
CA GLN A 110 10.60 -7.71 13.29
C GLN A 110 10.94 -9.14 13.75
N TYR A 111 10.02 -9.84 14.42
CA TYR A 111 10.27 -11.22 14.85
C TYR A 111 10.46 -12.16 13.66
N LEU A 112 9.64 -12.01 12.62
CA LEU A 112 9.81 -12.74 11.37
C LEU A 112 11.14 -12.42 10.70
N LEU A 113 11.53 -11.14 10.66
CA LEU A 113 12.79 -10.74 10.01
C LEU A 113 13.99 -11.38 10.71
N GLN A 114 14.03 -11.36 12.04
CA GLN A 114 15.09 -12.01 12.81
C GLN A 114 15.11 -13.52 12.56
N LYS A 115 13.94 -14.17 12.61
CA LYS A 115 13.83 -15.61 12.41
C LYS A 115 14.30 -16.04 11.02
N LEU A 116 13.91 -15.32 9.97
CA LEU A 116 14.40 -15.55 8.60
C LEU A 116 15.92 -15.37 8.49
N SER A 117 16.46 -14.35 9.14
CA SER A 117 17.91 -14.09 9.19
C SER A 117 18.68 -15.24 9.84
N ASP A 118 18.12 -15.87 10.89
CA ASP A 118 18.76 -16.96 11.62
C ASP A 118 18.66 -18.30 10.87
N GLU A 119 17.51 -18.59 10.25
CA GLU A 119 17.27 -19.88 9.57
C GLU A 119 17.77 -19.93 8.12
N ALA A 120 17.83 -18.78 7.43
CA ALA A 120 18.29 -18.69 6.05
C ALA A 120 19.26 -17.51 5.85
N PRO A 121 20.43 -17.52 6.54
CA PRO A 121 21.35 -16.38 6.55
C PRO A 121 21.90 -16.03 5.16
N ASP A 122 22.16 -17.04 4.32
CA ASP A 122 22.68 -16.84 2.97
C ASP A 122 21.65 -16.18 2.06
N LEU A 123 20.40 -16.67 2.08
CA LEU A 123 19.28 -16.04 1.38
C LEU A 123 19.07 -14.61 1.88
N ALA A 124 18.98 -14.41 3.19
CA ALA A 124 18.79 -13.09 3.80
C ALA A 124 19.87 -12.10 3.35
N ALA A 125 21.14 -12.52 3.28
CA ALA A 125 22.25 -11.70 2.79
C ALA A 125 22.12 -11.25 1.34
N THR A 126 21.27 -11.89 0.52
CA THR A 126 21.00 -11.46 -0.85
C THR A 126 19.88 -10.43 -0.95
N LEU A 127 18.99 -10.34 0.05
CA LEU A 127 17.73 -9.62 -0.01
C LEU A 127 17.75 -8.30 0.77
N GLU A 128 17.08 -7.27 0.25
CA GLU A 128 16.76 -6.06 1.00
C GLU A 128 15.57 -6.30 1.96
N ALA A 129 15.65 -5.79 3.19
CA ALA A 129 14.52 -5.75 4.12
C ALA A 129 13.86 -4.37 4.10
N VAL A 130 12.74 -4.24 3.38
CA VAL A 130 12.01 -2.97 3.23
C VAL A 130 10.87 -2.87 4.24
N PRO A 131 10.88 -1.91 5.18
CA PRO A 131 9.74 -1.69 6.07
C PRO A 131 8.49 -1.29 5.28
N GLY A 132 7.38 -1.99 5.51
CA GLY A 132 6.08 -1.68 4.90
C GLY A 132 5.39 -0.46 5.53
N VAL A 133 4.32 0.02 4.90
CA VAL A 133 3.54 1.18 5.39
C VAL A 133 2.96 0.96 6.79
N ASN A 134 2.72 -0.30 7.16
CA ASN A 134 2.16 -0.68 8.46
C ASN A 134 3.18 -0.59 9.61
N CYS A 135 4.46 -0.33 9.30
CA CYS A 135 5.47 0.07 10.29
C CYS A 135 5.26 1.50 10.79
N MET A 136 4.43 2.32 10.13
CA MET A 136 4.06 3.68 10.53
C MET A 136 5.27 4.59 10.82
N LEU A 137 6.18 4.67 9.84
CA LEU A 137 7.39 5.48 9.90
C LEU A 137 7.06 6.96 9.63
N ASP A 138 6.71 7.69 10.69
CA ASP A 138 6.33 9.12 10.67
C ASP A 138 7.41 10.05 11.24
N SER A 139 8.55 9.52 11.69
CA SER A 139 9.66 10.30 12.25
C SER A 139 11.01 9.68 11.91
N PHE A 140 12.07 10.49 11.95
CA PHE A 140 13.43 9.99 11.75
C PHE A 140 13.84 8.98 12.83
N ASP A 141 13.43 9.19 14.09
CA ASP A 141 13.79 8.26 15.18
C ASP A 141 13.19 6.86 14.97
N LYS A 142 11.95 6.76 14.48
CA LYS A 142 11.35 5.47 14.11
C LYS A 142 12.09 4.83 12.94
N ILE A 143 12.53 5.63 11.97
CA ILE A 143 13.30 5.17 10.83
C ILE A 143 14.66 4.64 11.28
N ASP A 144 15.40 5.41 12.06
CA ASP A 144 16.74 5.07 12.57
C ASP A 144 16.69 3.80 13.41
N ALA A 145 15.73 3.70 14.34
CA ALA A 145 15.52 2.48 15.12
C ALA A 145 15.25 1.27 14.22
N ARG A 146 14.41 1.42 13.18
CA ARG A 146 14.10 0.33 12.26
C ARG A 146 15.34 -0.13 11.47
N LEU A 147 16.13 0.80 10.97
CA LEU A 147 17.37 0.51 10.22
C LEU A 147 18.44 -0.12 11.12
N SER A 148 18.56 0.32 12.38
CA SER A 148 19.43 -0.31 13.37
C SER A 148 19.09 -1.80 13.53
N TYR A 149 17.80 -2.12 13.76
CA TYR A 149 17.39 -3.52 13.90
C TYR A 149 17.55 -4.34 12.62
N ILE A 150 17.42 -3.74 11.42
CA ILE A 150 17.75 -4.44 10.17
C ILE A 150 19.25 -4.74 10.10
N SER A 151 20.10 -3.80 10.53
CA SER A 151 21.56 -3.95 10.52
C SER A 151 22.05 -5.06 11.45
N ASP A 152 21.29 -5.39 12.48
CA ASP A 152 21.56 -6.51 13.39
C ASP A 152 21.18 -7.88 12.79
N THR A 153 20.51 -7.90 11.63
CA THR A 153 20.18 -9.11 10.87
C THR A 153 21.15 -9.35 9.71
N ARG A 154 20.98 -10.46 9.00
CA ARG A 154 21.72 -10.77 7.76
C ARG A 154 21.19 -10.04 6.53
N PHE A 155 20.03 -9.39 6.61
CA PHE A 155 19.45 -8.68 5.47
C PHE A 155 20.26 -7.45 5.06
N LYS A 156 20.20 -7.11 3.77
CA LYS A 156 20.66 -5.80 3.31
C LYS A 156 19.73 -4.72 3.82
N LEU A 157 20.30 -3.58 4.17
CA LEU A 157 19.52 -2.36 4.39
C LEU A 157 18.73 -2.01 3.14
N PRO A 158 17.52 -1.46 3.29
CA PRO A 158 16.68 -1.16 2.13
C PRO A 158 17.27 0.00 1.33
N GLY A 159 17.11 -0.05 0.00
CA GLY A 159 17.44 1.09 -0.86
C GLY A 159 16.39 2.22 -0.80
N LYS A 160 15.25 1.97 -0.13
CA LYS A 160 14.14 2.92 -0.01
C LYS A 160 13.35 2.78 1.29
N ILE A 161 12.74 3.87 1.74
CA ILE A 161 11.86 3.90 2.90
C ILE A 161 10.51 4.49 2.52
N LEU A 162 9.45 3.79 2.90
CA LEU A 162 8.07 4.24 2.79
C LEU A 162 7.65 4.97 4.07
N LEU A 163 7.36 6.25 3.93
CA LEU A 163 6.86 7.09 5.01
C LEU A 163 5.38 6.79 5.32
N ASP A 164 5.00 7.02 6.58
CA ASP A 164 3.61 6.86 7.00
C ASP A 164 2.71 7.88 6.31
N ARG A 165 1.53 7.42 5.88
CA ARG A 165 0.55 8.29 5.21
C ARG A 165 0.12 9.49 6.05
N SER A 166 0.24 9.47 7.39
CA SER A 166 -0.08 10.65 8.20
C SER A 166 0.69 11.90 7.79
N LEU A 167 1.92 11.74 7.27
CA LEU A 167 2.75 12.84 6.75
C LEU A 167 2.20 13.47 5.48
N ASN A 168 1.31 12.79 4.74
CA ASN A 168 0.72 13.35 3.53
C ASN A 168 -0.20 14.54 3.81
N ARG A 169 -0.60 14.76 5.06
CA ARG A 169 -1.43 15.90 5.52
C ARG A 169 -0.67 16.85 6.43
N ASP A 170 0.66 16.74 6.48
CA ASP A 170 1.53 17.57 7.30
C ASP A 170 2.85 17.78 6.52
N LEU A 171 2.79 18.66 5.51
CA LEU A 171 3.89 18.90 4.58
C LEU A 171 5.13 19.48 5.29
N ASP A 172 4.94 20.24 6.37
CA ASP A 172 6.03 20.76 7.19
C ASP A 172 6.78 19.62 7.88
N THR A 173 6.05 18.69 8.53
CA THR A 173 6.67 17.52 9.16
C THR A 173 7.27 16.58 8.11
N LEU A 174 6.61 16.38 6.96
CA LEU A 174 7.16 15.62 5.84
C LEU A 174 8.51 16.21 5.40
N ALA A 175 8.55 17.52 5.13
CA ALA A 175 9.76 18.21 4.69
C ALA A 175 10.87 18.15 5.75
N HIS A 176 10.51 18.22 7.03
CA HIS A 176 11.45 18.07 8.15
C HIS A 176 12.06 16.66 8.19
N VAL A 177 11.24 15.61 8.18
CA VAL A 177 11.68 14.21 8.19
C VAL A 177 12.53 13.90 6.97
N VAL A 178 12.11 14.33 5.78
CA VAL A 178 12.86 14.19 4.53
C VAL A 178 14.24 14.85 4.65
N ARG A 179 14.34 16.07 5.17
CA ARG A 179 15.62 16.76 5.36
C ARG A 179 16.57 15.98 6.27
N LEU A 180 16.05 15.39 7.34
CA LEU A 180 16.85 14.54 8.24
C LEU A 180 17.34 13.28 7.53
N ILE A 181 16.46 12.60 6.78
CA ILE A 181 16.81 11.42 5.99
C ILE A 181 17.91 11.78 4.98
N ARG A 182 17.73 12.83 4.16
CA ARG A 182 18.74 13.24 3.16
C ARG A 182 20.08 13.60 3.79
N LYS A 183 20.09 14.20 4.98
CA LYS A 183 21.31 14.54 5.71
C LYS A 183 22.05 13.31 6.24
N ARG A 184 21.32 12.30 6.73
CA ARG A 184 21.89 11.12 7.40
C ARG A 184 22.12 9.93 6.46
N LEU A 185 21.28 9.81 5.44
CA LEU A 185 21.18 8.69 4.51
C LEU A 185 21.02 9.22 3.07
N PRO A 186 22.05 9.88 2.50
CA PRO A 186 21.92 10.61 1.23
C PRO A 186 21.54 9.73 0.02
N ALA A 187 21.86 8.44 0.06
CA ALA A 187 21.51 7.48 -1.00
C ALA A 187 20.13 6.81 -0.82
N MET A 188 19.47 7.01 0.32
CA MET A 188 18.17 6.39 0.61
C MET A 188 17.07 7.05 -0.23
N LYS A 189 16.33 6.26 -1.00
CA LYS A 189 15.12 6.75 -1.66
C LYS A 189 13.97 6.91 -0.65
N ILE A 190 13.14 7.92 -0.85
CA ILE A 190 11.99 8.23 -0.01
C ILE A 190 10.72 8.00 -0.82
N GLU A 191 9.79 7.25 -0.25
CA GLU A 191 8.52 6.87 -0.86
C GLU A 191 7.34 7.32 -0.01
N VAL A 192 6.22 7.69 -0.66
CA VAL A 192 4.92 7.97 -0.02
C VAL A 192 3.83 7.10 -0.62
N LEU A 193 2.83 6.72 0.18
CA LEU A 193 1.64 6.01 -0.28
C LEU A 193 0.56 7.01 -0.67
N ALA A 194 0.07 6.96 -1.90
CA ALA A 194 -0.77 8.03 -2.42
C ALA A 194 -2.27 7.76 -2.40
N ASN A 195 -2.75 6.57 -2.80
CA ASN A 195 -4.18 6.35 -3.05
C ASN A 195 -4.90 5.51 -1.97
N GLU A 196 -4.36 5.42 -0.75
CA GLU A 196 -5.06 4.74 0.36
C GLU A 196 -6.14 5.65 0.97
N GLY A 197 -7.42 5.32 0.74
CA GLY A 197 -8.60 6.04 1.27
C GLY A 197 -8.94 5.77 2.74
N CYS A 198 -7.96 5.70 3.64
CA CYS A 198 -8.22 5.45 5.07
C CYS A 198 -8.65 6.71 5.84
N LEU A 199 -9.35 6.58 6.97
CA LEU A 199 -9.60 7.71 7.88
C LEU A 199 -8.27 8.38 8.30
N TYR A 200 -8.26 9.71 8.38
CA TYR A 200 -7.11 10.43 8.94
C TYR A 200 -6.88 10.02 10.39
N ARG A 201 -5.63 9.64 10.71
CA ARG A 201 -5.24 9.10 12.04
C ARG A 201 -6.24 8.04 12.54
N CYS A 202 -6.61 7.11 11.66
CA CYS A 202 -7.62 6.10 11.91
C CYS A 202 -7.38 5.34 13.23
N PRO A 203 -8.29 5.44 14.23
CA PRO A 203 -8.12 4.74 15.51
C PRO A 203 -8.25 3.22 15.36
N PHE A 204 -8.88 2.75 14.28
CA PHE A 204 -9.08 1.33 14.02
C PHE A 204 -7.89 0.67 13.32
N LYS A 205 -6.90 1.41 12.81
CA LYS A 205 -5.92 0.87 11.86
C LYS A 205 -5.15 -0.33 12.41
N LEU A 206 -4.63 -0.24 13.63
CA LEU A 206 -3.81 -1.30 14.22
C LEU A 206 -4.63 -2.58 14.44
N SER A 207 -5.82 -2.45 15.00
CA SER A 207 -6.73 -3.59 15.19
C SER A 207 -7.23 -4.15 13.86
N HIS A 208 -7.50 -3.29 12.88
CA HIS A 208 -7.89 -3.72 11.54
C HIS A 208 -6.80 -4.57 10.88
N ASP A 209 -5.55 -4.10 10.89
CA ASP A 209 -4.42 -4.87 10.36
C ASP A 209 -4.24 -6.21 11.10
N ALA A 210 -4.47 -6.22 12.41
CA ALA A 210 -4.45 -7.44 13.22
C ALA A 210 -5.58 -8.41 12.87
N TYR A 211 -6.81 -7.92 12.61
CA TYR A 211 -7.91 -8.76 12.18
C TYR A 211 -7.68 -9.36 10.79
N ILE A 212 -7.01 -8.64 9.88
CA ILE A 212 -6.59 -9.20 8.59
C ILE A 212 -5.56 -10.32 8.80
N ALA A 213 -4.55 -10.08 9.65
CA ALA A 213 -3.56 -11.09 9.99
C ALA A 213 -4.23 -12.35 10.56
N LEU A 214 -5.17 -12.18 11.51
CA LEU A 214 -5.94 -13.28 12.10
C LEU A 214 -6.77 -14.03 11.04
N ALA A 215 -7.48 -13.31 10.17
CA ALA A 215 -8.29 -13.90 9.11
C ALA A 215 -7.46 -14.74 8.13
N ASN A 216 -6.23 -14.33 7.85
CA ASN A 216 -5.30 -15.09 7.00
C ASN A 216 -4.75 -16.33 7.70
N VAL A 217 -4.60 -16.31 9.02
CA VAL A 217 -4.23 -17.48 9.83
C VAL A 217 -5.38 -18.48 9.93
N GLU A 218 -6.58 -18.01 10.26
CA GLU A 218 -7.76 -18.86 10.47
C GLU A 218 -8.42 -19.32 9.16
N GLY A 219 -8.04 -18.72 8.03
CA GLY A 219 -8.67 -18.96 6.73
C GLY A 219 -10.11 -18.40 6.63
N ARG A 220 -10.56 -17.63 7.61
CA ARG A 220 -11.92 -17.06 7.70
C ARG A 220 -11.86 -15.54 7.73
N ASP A 221 -12.45 -14.90 6.71
CA ASP A 221 -12.56 -13.45 6.64
C ASP A 221 -13.85 -12.92 7.27
N THR A 222 -13.70 -12.12 8.32
CA THR A 222 -14.78 -11.33 8.93
C THR A 222 -14.44 -9.83 8.98
N THR A 223 -13.36 -9.42 8.33
CA THR A 223 -12.78 -8.08 8.44
C THR A 223 -13.71 -7.00 7.89
N PHE A 224 -14.37 -7.26 6.76
CA PHE A 224 -15.37 -6.35 6.19
C PHE A 224 -16.53 -6.14 7.17
N GLN A 225 -17.11 -7.23 7.69
CA GLN A 225 -18.23 -7.18 8.63
C GLN A 225 -17.87 -6.41 9.90
N LEU A 226 -16.72 -6.70 10.51
CA LEU A 226 -16.24 -5.97 11.69
C LEU A 226 -16.11 -4.47 11.42
N ASN A 227 -15.51 -4.09 10.28
CA ASN A 227 -15.36 -2.68 9.93
C ASN A 227 -16.69 -2.00 9.60
N HIS A 228 -17.62 -2.72 8.98
CA HIS A 228 -18.96 -2.24 8.64
C HIS A 228 -19.84 -2.03 9.89
N ASP A 229 -19.79 -2.98 10.83
CA ASP A 229 -20.69 -2.97 12.00
C ASP A 229 -20.10 -2.16 13.16
N LEU A 230 -18.78 -2.12 13.30
CA LEU A 230 -18.09 -1.55 14.46
C LEU A 230 -17.01 -0.51 14.12
N GLY A 231 -16.47 -0.54 12.89
CA GLY A 231 -15.22 0.16 12.55
C GLY A 231 -15.35 1.35 11.61
N CYS A 232 -14.33 1.50 10.76
CA CYS A 232 -14.17 2.70 9.91
C CYS A 232 -15.24 2.80 8.80
N ILE A 233 -15.70 1.68 8.25
CA ILE A 233 -16.76 1.65 7.22
C ILE A 233 -18.06 2.19 7.82
N ARG A 234 -18.42 1.78 9.06
CA ARG A 234 -19.56 2.34 9.79
C ARG A 234 -19.50 3.86 9.88
N LEU A 235 -18.34 4.39 10.25
CA LEU A 235 -18.15 5.82 10.45
C LEU A 235 -18.24 6.58 9.12
N LEU A 236 -17.58 6.09 8.07
CA LEU A 236 -17.65 6.67 6.73
C LEU A 236 -19.05 6.57 6.13
N GLY A 237 -19.80 5.49 6.40
CA GLY A 237 -21.19 5.38 5.97
C GLY A 237 -22.10 6.42 6.62
N LYS A 238 -21.85 6.80 7.87
CA LYS A 238 -22.59 7.88 8.57
C LYS A 238 -22.11 9.28 8.19
N GLU A 239 -20.81 9.45 8.00
CA GLU A 239 -20.15 10.73 7.79
C GLU A 239 -19.17 10.66 6.60
N PRO A 240 -19.66 10.50 5.36
CA PRO A 240 -18.81 10.23 4.20
C PRO A 240 -17.87 11.40 3.87
N HIS A 241 -18.25 12.63 4.23
CA HIS A 241 -17.40 13.82 4.13
C HIS A 241 -16.04 13.72 4.84
N ARG A 242 -15.88 12.77 5.78
CA ARG A 242 -14.58 12.47 6.40
C ARG A 242 -13.56 11.94 5.40
N ILE A 243 -13.98 11.41 4.25
CA ILE A 243 -13.05 10.95 3.21
C ILE A 243 -12.15 12.08 2.73
N LEU A 244 -12.63 13.32 2.66
CA LEU A 244 -11.81 14.48 2.26
C LEU A 244 -10.67 14.76 3.25
N ARG A 245 -10.75 14.25 4.48
CA ARG A 245 -9.67 14.35 5.48
C ARG A 245 -8.61 13.27 5.28
N SER A 246 -8.97 12.17 4.62
CA SER A 246 -8.08 11.03 4.38
C SER A 246 -6.75 11.49 3.78
N PRO A 247 -5.62 10.92 4.20
CA PRO A 247 -4.30 11.37 3.77
C PRO A 247 -3.92 10.87 2.36
N PHE A 248 -4.88 10.72 1.44
CA PHE A 248 -4.55 10.43 0.05
C PHE A 248 -3.90 11.64 -0.63
N ILE A 249 -3.10 11.38 -1.64
CA ILE A 249 -2.50 12.37 -2.52
C ILE A 249 -3.24 12.25 -3.85
N ARG A 250 -3.84 13.33 -4.36
CA ARG A 250 -4.44 13.27 -5.70
C ARG A 250 -3.36 13.30 -6.78
N PRO A 251 -3.61 12.73 -7.96
CA PRO A 251 -2.72 12.91 -9.12
C PRO A 251 -2.40 14.38 -9.40
N GLU A 252 -3.38 15.29 -9.27
CA GLU A 252 -3.18 16.71 -9.51
C GLU A 252 -2.27 17.39 -8.47
N ASN A 253 -2.22 16.84 -7.25
CA ASN A 253 -1.43 17.39 -6.15
C ASN A 253 -0.04 16.73 -6.01
N ILE A 254 0.32 15.79 -6.89
CA ILE A 254 1.53 14.98 -6.71
C ILE A 254 2.83 15.80 -6.73
N GLU A 255 2.86 16.93 -7.44
CA GLU A 255 4.03 17.82 -7.51
C GLU A 255 4.44 18.37 -6.14
N LEU A 256 3.48 18.58 -5.23
CA LEU A 256 3.76 19.04 -3.86
C LEU A 256 4.62 18.04 -3.09
N TYR A 257 4.66 16.79 -3.52
CA TYR A 257 5.42 15.71 -2.88
C TYR A 257 6.70 15.38 -3.65
N LEU A 258 6.70 15.48 -4.99
CA LEU A 258 7.86 15.15 -5.82
C LEU A 258 9.09 16.05 -5.59
N CYS A 259 8.93 17.21 -4.94
CA CYS A 259 10.05 18.02 -4.47
C CYS A 259 10.75 17.45 -3.22
N HIS A 260 10.12 16.49 -2.54
CA HIS A 260 10.59 15.88 -1.30
C HIS A 260 10.97 14.39 -1.47
N VAL A 261 10.21 13.66 -2.29
CA VAL A 261 10.23 12.19 -2.38
C VAL A 261 10.68 11.72 -3.76
N ASP A 262 11.17 10.50 -3.86
CA ASP A 262 11.69 9.91 -5.10
C ASP A 262 10.66 9.02 -5.80
N THR A 263 9.81 8.33 -5.02
CA THR A 263 8.83 7.38 -5.56
C THR A 263 7.46 7.52 -4.90
N VAL A 264 6.44 7.09 -5.63
CA VAL A 264 5.03 7.13 -5.19
C VAL A 264 4.47 5.71 -5.23
N LYS A 265 4.06 5.21 -4.08
CA LYS A 265 3.41 3.91 -3.97
C LYS A 265 1.91 4.01 -4.23
N LEU A 266 1.41 3.07 -5.01
CA LEU A 266 0.00 2.84 -5.25
C LEU A 266 -0.45 1.53 -4.58
N CYS A 267 -1.69 1.49 -4.11
CA CYS A 267 -2.37 0.33 -3.54
C CYS A 267 -3.69 0.04 -4.27
N GLY A 268 -4.48 -0.93 -3.79
CA GLY A 268 -5.69 -1.40 -4.50
C GLY A 268 -5.54 -2.76 -5.16
N ARG A 269 -4.55 -3.57 -4.77
CA ARG A 269 -4.33 -4.92 -5.34
C ARG A 269 -5.58 -5.81 -5.29
N THR A 270 -6.41 -5.67 -4.27
CA THR A 270 -7.65 -6.45 -4.11
C THR A 270 -8.79 -6.00 -5.03
N LEU A 271 -8.61 -4.89 -5.76
CA LEU A 271 -9.58 -4.34 -6.73
C LEU A 271 -9.28 -4.78 -8.18
N GLY A 272 -8.22 -5.56 -8.40
CA GLY A 272 -7.90 -6.16 -9.70
C GLY A 272 -7.04 -5.28 -10.62
N GLY A 273 -6.64 -5.86 -11.75
CA GLY A 273 -5.77 -5.21 -12.73
C GLY A 273 -6.40 -3.98 -13.38
N ASP A 274 -7.69 -3.98 -13.67
CA ASP A 274 -8.38 -2.84 -14.30
C ASP A 274 -8.33 -1.58 -13.42
N PHE A 275 -8.60 -1.73 -12.12
CA PHE A 275 -8.44 -0.65 -11.15
C PHE A 275 -7.00 -0.13 -11.13
N LEU A 276 -6.01 -1.04 -11.07
CA LEU A 276 -4.61 -0.64 -11.04
C LEU A 276 -4.18 0.08 -12.32
N GLN A 277 -4.63 -0.36 -13.50
CA GLN A 277 -4.38 0.32 -14.76
C GLN A 277 -4.91 1.75 -14.74
N GLN A 278 -6.16 1.94 -14.30
CA GLN A 278 -6.79 3.26 -14.18
C GLN A 278 -6.00 4.18 -13.24
N VAL A 279 -5.64 3.69 -12.04
CA VAL A 279 -4.90 4.48 -11.06
C VAL A 279 -3.50 4.80 -11.58
N ILE A 280 -2.77 3.83 -12.11
CA ILE A 280 -1.42 4.06 -12.65
C ILE A 280 -1.47 5.12 -13.76
N HIS A 281 -2.41 4.99 -14.70
CA HIS A 281 -2.61 5.97 -15.77
C HIS A 281 -2.89 7.37 -15.20
N ALA A 282 -3.79 7.49 -14.22
CA ALA A 282 -4.13 8.78 -13.60
C ALA A 282 -2.91 9.46 -12.96
N TYR A 283 -2.06 8.72 -12.24
CA TYR A 283 -0.86 9.27 -11.62
C TYR A 283 0.22 9.64 -12.64
N LEU A 284 0.44 8.83 -13.68
CA LEU A 284 1.37 9.17 -14.76
C LEU A 284 0.88 10.40 -15.55
N ALA A 285 -0.42 10.51 -15.79
CA ALA A 285 -1.05 11.68 -16.43
C ALA A 285 -1.17 12.88 -15.48
N ARG A 286 -0.92 12.69 -14.18
CA ARG A 286 -1.08 13.69 -13.10
C ARG A 286 -2.46 14.34 -13.07
N LYS A 287 -3.47 13.57 -13.48
CA LYS A 287 -4.84 14.03 -13.62
C LYS A 287 -5.79 12.84 -13.55
N HIS A 288 -6.90 13.04 -12.87
CA HIS A 288 -8.03 12.12 -12.86
C HIS A 288 -9.32 12.88 -13.15
N GLU A 289 -10.06 12.42 -14.14
CA GLU A 289 -11.40 12.93 -14.43
C GLU A 289 -12.45 11.96 -13.90
N GLY A 290 -13.52 12.48 -13.32
CA GLY A 290 -14.63 11.66 -12.81
C GLY A 290 -14.69 11.58 -11.28
N ASN A 291 -15.11 10.42 -10.79
CA ASN A 291 -15.35 10.19 -9.37
C ASN A 291 -14.02 10.02 -8.62
N LEU A 292 -13.77 10.85 -7.60
CA LEU A 292 -12.58 10.74 -6.76
C LEU A 292 -12.44 9.34 -6.11
N LEU A 293 -13.57 8.71 -5.77
CA LEU A 293 -13.60 7.42 -5.07
C LEU A 293 -13.08 6.27 -5.94
N ASP A 294 -13.04 6.44 -7.26
CA ASP A 294 -12.47 5.45 -8.19
C ASP A 294 -10.94 5.35 -8.07
N LEU A 295 -10.29 6.31 -7.40
CA LEU A 295 -8.85 6.24 -7.12
C LEU A 295 -8.52 5.53 -5.80
N LEU A 296 -9.46 5.51 -4.84
CA LEU A 296 -9.14 5.27 -3.43
C LEU A 296 -9.39 3.82 -3.03
N ASP A 297 -8.32 3.05 -2.77
CA ASP A 297 -8.38 1.62 -2.42
C ASP A 297 -9.37 1.32 -1.26
N ALA A 298 -9.04 1.82 -0.05
CA ALA A 298 -9.79 1.49 1.16
C ALA A 298 -11.22 2.08 1.22
N ALA A 299 -11.52 3.06 0.37
CA ALA A 299 -12.82 3.72 0.30
C ALA A 299 -13.58 3.41 -0.99
N HIS A 300 -13.08 2.50 -1.82
CA HIS A 300 -13.63 2.22 -3.14
C HIS A 300 -15.09 1.75 -3.07
N TRP A 301 -15.49 1.05 -2.01
CA TRP A 301 -16.89 0.65 -1.79
C TRP A 301 -17.89 1.83 -1.78
N LEU A 302 -17.45 3.07 -1.53
CA LEU A 302 -18.30 4.24 -1.63
C LEU A 302 -18.59 4.64 -3.09
N SER A 303 -17.74 4.25 -4.05
CA SER A 303 -17.91 4.62 -5.47
C SER A 303 -19.13 3.97 -6.11
N ASP A 304 -19.62 2.85 -5.56
CA ASP A 304 -20.88 2.21 -5.97
C ASP A 304 -22.12 3.04 -5.52
N HIS A 305 -21.94 4.01 -4.61
CA HIS A 305 -23.05 4.74 -3.97
C HIS A 305 -22.98 6.25 -4.17
N LEU A 306 -21.78 6.79 -4.32
CA LEU A 306 -21.52 8.23 -4.35
C LEU A 306 -20.62 8.57 -5.53
N TYR A 307 -20.95 9.70 -6.16
CA TYR A 307 -20.09 10.36 -7.12
C TYR A 307 -19.56 11.64 -6.47
N VAL A 308 -18.26 11.68 -6.21
CA VAL A 308 -17.53 12.84 -5.68
C VAL A 308 -16.74 13.46 -6.83
N ASP A 309 -17.18 14.62 -7.31
CA ASP A 309 -16.58 15.25 -8.48
C ASP A 309 -15.14 15.74 -8.20
N ASN A 310 -14.15 15.02 -8.75
CA ASN A 310 -12.74 15.36 -8.55
C ASN A 310 -12.36 16.72 -9.16
N SER A 311 -13.03 17.13 -10.23
CA SER A 311 -12.73 18.39 -10.94
C SER A 311 -13.11 19.63 -10.13
N MET A 312 -14.04 19.49 -9.18
CA MET A 312 -14.53 20.57 -8.33
C MET A 312 -13.66 20.80 -7.09
N ILE A 313 -12.67 19.94 -6.82
CA ILE A 313 -11.74 20.14 -5.71
C ILE A 313 -10.58 21.01 -6.18
N SER A 314 -10.43 22.18 -5.54
CA SER A 314 -9.38 23.17 -5.84
C SER A 314 -7.97 22.56 -5.79
N HIS A 315 -7.05 23.14 -6.58
CA HIS A 315 -5.63 22.79 -6.56
C HIS A 315 -4.98 23.04 -5.19
N ASP A 316 -5.40 24.10 -4.48
CA ASP A 316 -4.91 24.45 -3.14
C ASP A 316 -5.43 23.54 -2.01
N PHE A 317 -6.26 22.54 -2.33
CA PHE A 317 -6.87 21.67 -1.34
C PHE A 317 -5.84 20.94 -0.46
N ALA A 318 -4.75 20.45 -1.06
CA ALA A 318 -3.70 19.75 -0.33
C ALA A 318 -2.94 20.70 0.61
N ASP A 319 -2.59 21.91 0.15
CA ASP A 319 -1.91 22.92 0.97
C ASP A 319 -2.80 23.40 2.12
N MET A 320 -4.08 23.64 1.85
CA MET A 320 -5.05 24.03 2.87
C MET A 320 -5.17 22.94 3.96
N LEU A 321 -5.25 21.67 3.57
CA LEU A 321 -5.33 20.58 4.53
C LEU A 321 -4.02 20.34 5.28
N SER A 322 -2.88 20.72 4.72
CA SER A 322 -1.60 20.68 5.43
C SER A 322 -1.52 21.65 6.60
N LEU A 323 -2.31 22.73 6.60
CA LEU A 323 -2.38 23.73 7.67
C LEU A 323 -3.57 23.49 8.62
N CYS A 324 -4.30 22.39 8.43
CA CYS A 324 -5.51 22.09 9.20
C CYS A 324 -5.17 21.63 10.63
N ASP A 325 -5.74 22.30 11.63
CA ASP A 325 -5.60 21.95 13.05
C ASP A 325 -6.54 20.80 13.50
N GLY A 326 -7.39 20.31 12.59
CA GLY A 326 -8.35 19.23 12.83
C GLY A 326 -9.59 19.63 13.62
N LYS A 327 -9.79 20.91 13.97
CA LYS A 327 -10.96 21.43 14.72
C LYS A 327 -12.17 21.63 13.81
N CYS A 328 -12.64 20.51 13.23
CA CYS A 328 -13.68 20.48 12.21
C CYS A 328 -15.03 21.04 12.69
N GLU A 329 -15.30 21.00 14.00
CA GLU A 329 -16.49 21.59 14.62
C GLU A 329 -16.54 23.12 14.50
N ARG A 330 -15.39 23.76 14.27
CA ARG A 330 -15.28 25.21 14.08
C ARG A 330 -15.26 25.60 12.61
N CYS A 331 -14.62 24.81 11.75
CA CYS A 331 -14.40 25.20 10.35
C CYS A 331 -15.51 24.73 9.40
N GLY A 332 -16.09 23.54 9.57
CA GLY A 332 -17.10 22.98 8.64
C GLY A 332 -16.60 22.62 7.24
N PHE A 333 -15.44 23.12 6.79
CA PHE A 333 -14.96 23.11 5.41
C PHE A 333 -15.12 21.78 4.67
N CYS A 334 -14.56 20.68 5.19
CA CYS A 334 -14.65 19.38 4.50
C CYS A 334 -16.10 18.90 4.33
N ARG A 335 -17.00 19.25 5.26
CA ARG A 335 -18.41 18.87 5.18
C ARG A 335 -19.11 19.66 4.08
N GLU A 336 -18.91 20.96 4.07
CA GLU A 336 -19.51 21.88 3.10
C GLU A 336 -19.00 21.59 1.68
N LEU A 337 -17.69 21.43 1.52
CA LEU A 337 -17.09 21.05 0.25
C LEU A 337 -17.66 19.71 -0.24
N PHE A 338 -17.70 18.70 0.62
CA PHE A 338 -18.24 17.40 0.25
C PHE A 338 -19.70 17.48 -0.22
N GLN A 339 -20.54 18.26 0.47
CA GLN A 339 -21.94 18.48 0.08
C GLN A 339 -22.06 19.18 -1.28
N ALA A 340 -21.15 20.11 -1.58
CA ALA A 340 -21.15 20.84 -2.84
C ALA A 340 -20.72 20.00 -4.05
N ILE A 341 -19.83 19.01 -3.86
CA ILE A 341 -19.21 18.24 -4.95
C ILE A 341 -19.71 16.80 -5.06
N THR A 342 -20.62 16.37 -4.18
CA THR A 342 -21.07 14.98 -4.12
C THR A 342 -22.53 14.84 -4.51
N ARG A 343 -22.83 13.82 -5.32
CA ARG A 343 -24.19 13.36 -5.61
C ARG A 343 -24.34 11.86 -5.39
N PRO A 344 -25.51 11.36 -4.96
CA PRO A 344 -25.76 9.92 -4.89
C PRO A 344 -25.80 9.33 -6.31
N LEU A 345 -25.30 8.10 -6.44
CA LEU A 345 -25.45 7.31 -7.65
C LEU A 345 -26.74 6.47 -7.58
N PRO A 346 -27.36 6.15 -8.73
CA PRO A 346 -28.47 5.23 -8.77
C PRO A 346 -28.06 3.88 -8.18
N LEU A 347 -28.98 3.21 -7.48
CA LEU A 347 -28.79 1.83 -7.05
C LEU A 347 -28.67 0.92 -8.28
N THR A 348 -27.45 0.60 -8.66
CA THR A 348 -27.16 -0.43 -9.66
C THR A 348 -27.14 -1.79 -8.98
N ILE A 349 -28.18 -2.59 -9.20
CA ILE A 349 -28.15 -4.01 -8.87
C ILE A 349 -27.24 -4.67 -9.92
N ARG A 350 -26.03 -5.09 -9.53
CA ARG A 350 -25.16 -5.87 -10.43
C ARG A 350 -25.89 -7.15 -10.81
N ASP A 351 -26.16 -7.33 -12.11
CA ASP A 351 -26.73 -8.57 -12.61
C ASP A 351 -25.65 -9.66 -12.61
N ASN A 352 -25.55 -10.37 -11.49
CA ASN A 352 -24.58 -11.45 -11.32
C ASN A 352 -24.87 -12.69 -12.19
N ARG A 353 -25.90 -12.67 -13.04
CA ARG A 353 -26.15 -13.74 -14.02
C ARG A 353 -25.23 -13.66 -15.24
N ALA A 354 -24.64 -12.49 -15.52
CA ALA A 354 -23.79 -12.26 -16.69
C ALA A 354 -22.30 -12.59 -16.47
N ALA A 355 -21.91 -13.05 -15.27
CA ALA A 355 -20.53 -13.42 -14.93
C ALA A 355 -20.25 -14.93 -15.05
N VAL A 356 -21.16 -15.67 -15.69
CA VAL A 356 -21.04 -17.10 -15.97
C VAL A 356 -21.05 -17.28 -17.49
N ASP A 357 -19.99 -16.85 -18.16
CA ASP A 357 -19.62 -17.28 -19.51
C ASP A 357 -18.10 -17.31 -19.66
#